data_AF-A0A2V9M0P5-F1
#
_entry.id   AF-A0A2V9M0P5-F1
#
_cell.length_a   1.000
_cell.length_b   1.000
_cell.length_c   1.000
_cell.angle_alpha   90.00
_cell.angle_beta   90.00
_cell.angle_gamma   90.00
#
_symmetry.space_group_name_H-M   'P 1'
#
loop_
_entity.id
_entity.type
_entity.pdbx_description
1 polymer ?
#
loop_
_entity_poly.entity_id
_entity_poly.type
_entity_poly.pdbx_seq_one_letter_code
_entity_poly.pdbx_strand_id
1 'polypeptide(L)' 'MKYLQDLWDEAQAGRWESDPLELLRYRSNLLGADLRITNFGGGNTSSKFELSDPFTGKLVPVLAVKGSGGDL' A
#
# COMPACT_ATOMS: atom_id res chain seq x y z
N MET A 1 12.88 -17.68 5.35
CA MET A 1 12.85 -17.30 3.91
C MET A 1 13.24 -18.44 2.96
N LYS A 2 13.01 -19.72 3.27
CA LYS A 2 13.35 -20.79 2.31
C LYS A 2 12.44 -20.82 1.07
N TYR A 3 11.22 -20.27 1.18
CA TYR A 3 10.20 -20.33 0.14
C TYR A 3 9.63 -18.97 -0.29
N LEU A 4 9.79 -17.93 0.51
CA LEU A 4 9.31 -16.58 0.21
C LEU A 4 10.48 -15.60 0.26
N GLN A 5 10.52 -14.71 -0.75
CA GLN A 5 11.49 -13.63 -0.85
C GLN A 5 10.90 -12.38 -0.21
N ASP A 6 11.75 -11.61 0.46
CA ASP A 6 11.42 -10.25 0.85
C ASP A 6 11.88 -9.33 -0.28
N LEU A 7 10.94 -8.59 -0.84
CA LEU A 7 11.13 -7.68 -1.96
C LEU A 7 11.17 -6.22 -1.50
N TRP A 8 11.18 -5.96 -0.18
CA TRP A 8 11.26 -4.62 0.37
C TRP A 8 12.61 -3.97 0.05
N ASP A 9 12.55 -2.74 -0.46
CA ASP A 9 13.70 -1.90 -0.73
C ASP A 9 13.53 -0.59 0.05
N GLU A 10 14.38 -0.39 1.05
CA GLU A 10 14.38 0.80 1.90
C GLU A 10 14.60 2.10 1.11
N ALA A 11 15.48 2.07 0.10
CA ALA A 11 15.77 3.24 -0.71
C ALA A 11 14.59 3.60 -1.63
N GLN A 12 13.83 2.60 -2.08
CA GLN A 12 12.60 2.83 -2.83
C GLN A 12 11.46 3.31 -1.91
N ALA A 13 11.31 2.72 -0.73
CA ALA A 13 10.33 3.13 0.27
C ALA A 13 10.53 4.59 0.71
N GLY A 14 11.78 5.00 0.96
CA GLY A 14 12.12 6.36 1.37
C GLY A 14 11.74 7.44 0.35
N ARG A 15 11.58 7.10 -0.94
CA ARG A 15 11.10 8.05 -1.97
C ARG A 15 9.65 8.47 -1.76
N TRP A 16 8.88 7.67 -1.04
CA TRP A 16 7.44 7.88 -0.79
C TRP A 16 7.16 8.24 0.66
N GLU A 17 8.17 8.56 1.47
CA GLU A 17 7.99 8.85 2.91
C GLU A 17 7.00 10.00 3.15
N SER A 18 7.00 11.01 2.27
CA SER A 18 6.06 12.14 2.31
C SER A 18 4.71 11.86 1.64
N ASP A 19 4.54 10.69 1.01
CA ASP A 19 3.32 10.30 0.30
C ASP A 19 2.84 8.91 0.81
N PRO A 20 2.03 8.89 1.88
CA PRO A 20 1.61 7.63 2.49
C PRO A 20 0.69 6.79 1.60
N LEU A 21 0.04 7.38 0.58
CA LEU A 21 -0.76 6.66 -0.40
C LEU A 21 0.15 5.89 -1.37
N GLU A 22 1.19 6.54 -1.91
CA GLU A 22 2.17 5.87 -2.76
C GLU A 22 2.93 4.78 -2.00
N LEU A 23 3.23 5.01 -0.72
CA LEU A 23 3.88 4.00 0.12
C LEU A 23 2.96 2.80 0.41
N LEU A 24 1.64 3.00 0.53
CA LEU A 24 0.66 1.90 0.59
C LEU A 24 0.60 1.15 -0.75
N ARG A 25 0.58 1.86 -1.88
CA ARG A 25 0.58 1.26 -3.22
C ARG A 25 1.84 0.41 -3.44
N TYR A 26 3.01 0.92 -3.07
CA TYR A 26 4.28 0.20 -3.15
C TYR A 26 4.22 -1.13 -2.39
N ARG A 27 3.79 -1.12 -1.13
CA ARG A 27 3.63 -2.34 -0.32
C ARG A 27 2.63 -3.31 -0.93
N SER A 28 1.52 -2.80 -1.45
CA SER A 28 0.47 -3.61 -2.10
C SER A 28 1.06 -4.34 -3.30
N ASN A 29 1.76 -3.63 -4.19
CA ASN A 29 2.39 -4.22 -5.37
C ASN A 29 3.45 -5.27 -5.01
N LEU A 30 4.25 -5.07 -3.96
CA LEU A 30 5.23 -6.07 -3.53
C LEU A 30 4.58 -7.36 -3.06
N LEU A 31 3.45 -7.26 -2.35
CA LEU A 31 2.67 -8.41 -1.90
C LEU A 31 1.93 -9.08 -3.07
N GLY A 32 1.40 -8.29 -4.00
CA GLY A 32 0.71 -8.76 -5.20
C GLY A 32 1.63 -9.39 -6.26
N ALA A 33 2.93 -9.08 -6.22
CA ALA A 33 3.93 -9.65 -7.13
C ALA A 33 4.13 -11.16 -6.95
N ASP A 34 3.72 -11.74 -5.82
CA ASP A 34 3.82 -13.17 -5.54
C ASP A 34 2.42 -13.79 -5.39
N LEU A 35 2.03 -14.58 -6.40
CA LEU A 35 0.72 -15.26 -6.43
C LEU A 35 0.51 -16.29 -5.31
N ARG A 36 1.56 -16.64 -4.57
CA ARG A 36 1.45 -17.48 -3.37
C ARG A 36 0.98 -16.68 -2.15
N ILE A 37 1.10 -15.35 -2.19
CA ILE A 37 0.60 -14.41 -1.18
C ILE A 37 -0.83 -14.00 -1.51
N THR A 38 -1.07 -13.51 -2.73
CA THR A 38 -2.41 -13.10 -3.18
C THR A 38 -2.72 -13.70 -4.54
N ASN A 39 -3.85 -14.40 -4.65
CA ASN A 39 -4.32 -14.90 -5.94
C ASN A 39 -5.00 -13.78 -6.76
N PHE A 40 -5.19 -14.06 -8.05
CA PHE A 40 -5.93 -13.18 -8.95
C PHE A 40 -7.32 -12.83 -8.42
N GLY A 41 -7.73 -11.57 -8.60
CA GLY A 41 -8.97 -10.98 -8.12
C GLY A 41 -9.05 -10.82 -6.60
N GLY A 42 -7.96 -11.08 -5.88
CA GLY A 42 -7.92 -11.15 -4.41
C GLY A 42 -6.98 -10.13 -3.77
N GLY A 43 -6.91 -10.20 -2.44
CA GLY A 43 -6.02 -9.36 -1.63
C GLY A 43 -6.64 -8.01 -1.24
N ASN A 44 -6.38 -7.60 0.01
CA ASN A 44 -6.72 -6.28 0.54
C ASN A 44 -5.54 -5.73 1.33
N THR A 45 -5.26 -4.46 1.15
CA THR A 45 -4.30 -3.70 1.97
C THR A 45 -4.97 -2.44 2.44
N SER A 46 -4.54 -1.98 3.62
CA SER A 46 -4.95 -0.70 4.15
C SER A 46 -3.84 -0.07 4.98
N SER A 47 -3.87 1.24 5.10
CA SER A 47 -2.95 1.98 5.96
C SER A 47 -3.67 3.18 6.59
N LYS A 48 -3.30 3.48 7.84
CA LYS A 48 -3.84 4.61 8.59
C LYS A 48 -2.81 5.72 8.64
N PHE A 49 -3.22 6.93 8.30
CA PHE A 49 -2.39 8.13 8.32
C PHE A 49 -3.27 9.38 8.28
N GLU A 50 -2.69 10.56 8.48
CA GLU A 50 -3.41 11.82 8.32
C GLU A 50 -3.27 12.34 6.89
N LEU A 51 -4.37 12.84 6.33
CA LEU A 51 -4.36 13.59 5.08
C LEU A 51 -5.12 14.90 5.25
N SER A 52 -4.77 15.89 4.42
CA SER A 52 -5.59 17.10 4.29
C SER A 52 -6.92 16.73 3.66
N ASP A 53 -8.01 17.03 4.35
CA ASP A 53 -9.35 16.99 3.79
C ASP A 53 -9.44 17.99 2.61
N PRO A 54 -9.92 17.55 1.42
CA PRO A 54 -9.88 18.38 0.21
C PRO A 54 -10.86 19.55 0.22
N PHE A 55 -11.85 19.56 1.13
CA PHE A 55 -12.84 20.62 1.25
C PHE A 55 -12.49 21.64 2.34
N THR A 56 -11.88 21.18 3.43
CA THR A 56 -11.62 21.99 4.62
C THR A 56 -10.15 22.33 4.83
N GLY A 57 -9.22 21.62 4.17
CA GLY A 57 -7.78 21.79 4.32
C GLY A 57 -7.22 21.30 5.67
N LYS A 58 -8.07 20.73 6.54
CA LYS A 58 -7.64 20.24 7.86
C LYS A 58 -7.05 18.84 7.73
N LEU A 59 -6.01 18.57 8.50
CA LEU A 59 -5.53 17.20 8.69
C LEU A 59 -6.59 16.38 9.42
N VAL A 60 -6.95 15.23 8.86
CA VAL A 60 -7.90 14.29 9.43
C VAL A 60 -7.35 12.86 9.35
N PRO A 61 -7.67 12.00 10.33
CA PRO A 61 -7.29 10.60 10.28
C PRO A 61 -8.04 9.89 9.15
N VAL A 62 -7.30 9.19 8.29
CA VAL A 62 -7.81 8.43 7.15
C VAL A 62 -7.38 6.97 7.27
N LEU A 63 -8.27 6.06 6.91
CA LEU A 63 -7.94 4.67 6.58
C LEU A 63 -8.04 4.52 5.06
N ALA A 64 -6.90 4.51 4.38
CA ALA A 64 -6.89 4.18 2.96
C ALA A 64 -7.02 2.66 2.80
N VAL A 65 -7.92 2.24 1.93
CA VAL A 65 -8.16 0.82 1.61
C VAL A 65 -8.07 0.66 0.10
N LYS A 66 -7.41 -0.40 -0.37
CA LYS A 66 -7.42 -0.73 -1.80
C LYS A 66 -8.87 -0.87 -2.29
N GLY A 67 -9.18 -0.30 -3.45
CA GLY A 67 -10.47 -0.46 -4.11
C GLY A 67 -10.76 -1.90 -4.54
N SER A 68 -12.04 -2.20 -4.76
CA SER A 68 -12.52 -3.47 -5.33
C SER A 68 -12.23 -3.57 -6.83
N GLY A 69 -12.00 -4.79 -7.33
CA GLY A 69 -12.00 -5.09 -8.77
C GLY A 69 -10.62 -5.14 -9.46
N GLY A 70 -9.54 -4.96 -8.72
CA GLY A 70 -8.18 -5.18 -9.19
C GLY A 70 -7.39 -6.09 -8.24
N ASP A 71 -6.37 -6.74 -8.81
CA ASP A 71 -5.35 -7.46 -8.05
C ASP A 71 -4.66 -6.52 -7.05
N LEU A 72 -3.96 -7.11 -6.08
CA LEU A 72 -3.19 -6.35 -5.11
C LEU A 72 -1.99 -5.63 -5.75
#